data_AF-A0A956BY00-F1
#
_entry.id   AF-A0A956BY00-F1
#
_cell.length_a   1.000
_cell.length_b   1.000
_cell.length_c   1.000
_cell.angle_alpha   90.00
_cell.angle_beta   90.00
_cell.angle_gamma   90.00
#
_symmetry.space_group_name_H-M   'P 1'
#
loop_
_entity.id
_entity.type
_entity.pdbx_description
1 polymer ?
#
loop_
_entity_poly.entity_id
_entity_poly.type
_entity_poly.pdbx_seq_one_letter_code
_entity_poly.pdbx_strand_id
1 'polypeptide(L)'
;MNLGLVASLGAIALGAALGLFRTRSRVLTSSLQTFALVSALFVVVGQLLPEAVSRIGLAAMVVFVGTFLAPVLAERLAHARRPETAHDEFAGLWLAYVALLVHEVGDGVGMGTFTTGAHAAHGHGDIVLAISAHTVPVVAMMTLALRDRFGMRTAILAAGGFLLARSVGFFVPVALPLELMEQFEPWLVSAIAGLLLHVVAHNWQGQRPGNTRERLLDVTAVVASMAILLFAGSSGEHGHAHHVEAGAPPQGTIHIQSDTLDALVDITLETAPVLLIGLLIAALLQTFGSRIPARWLSGGSRFTQAIRGALLGAPLPVCACGILPVAQSLHQRGGRAAFVVSFLLATPELGIETFALTAQFLGWPFAFVRLFAALAVAMVAGVLIAGGKGAEGAHAPLPARPPFSEGQAEPLPKRILSHFEELLYHVGPWTLVGLLSAAYMQATLPTDTFADSSPGLDILIVSVIAVPSYVCAASATPLAAVLLAKGLSPGAVLAGLLLGPATNLATVGWLRKTYGGKAAFAAIGGLLGTTWLIAMVLNQVDLDLPLSEGDALSHDHGLLAVASALLLAVFVLRSIWRHGLRAWLGSIADSGDHGHDHGHSHSHSHGHDHGHHGHDH
;
A
#
# COMPACT_ATOMS: atom_id res chain seq x y z
N MET A 1 18.23 -6.35 38.00
CA MET A 1 18.21 -6.54 36.53
C MET A 1 16.85 -6.06 36.06
N ASN A 2 16.80 -5.14 35.09
CA ASN A 2 15.55 -4.52 34.67
C ASN A 2 14.61 -5.59 34.06
N LEU A 3 13.39 -5.74 34.57
CA LEU A 3 12.44 -6.76 34.13
C LEU A 3 12.15 -6.66 32.62
N GLY A 4 12.11 -5.43 32.09
CA GLY A 4 11.92 -5.17 30.66
C GLY A 4 13.06 -5.73 29.80
N LEU A 5 14.31 -5.50 30.21
CA LEU A 5 15.49 -6.06 29.52
C LEU A 5 15.51 -7.59 29.59
N VAL A 6 15.09 -8.19 30.71
CA VAL A 6 15.04 -9.65 30.83
C VAL A 6 13.97 -10.25 29.91
N ALA A 7 12.77 -9.67 29.89
CA ALA A 7 11.68 -10.12 29.01
C ALA A 7 12.05 -10.03 27.52
N SER A 8 12.66 -8.90 27.15
CA SER A 8 13.23 -8.59 25.84
C SER A 8 14.28 -9.59 25.35
N LEU A 9 15.33 -9.80 26.13
CA LEU A 9 16.37 -10.78 25.80
C LEU A 9 15.80 -12.20 25.79
N GLY A 10 14.82 -12.48 26.65
CA GLY A 10 14.05 -13.72 26.64
C GLY A 10 13.27 -13.93 25.34
N ALA A 11 12.66 -12.88 24.78
CA ALA A 11 11.96 -12.92 23.50
C ALA A 11 12.92 -13.22 22.34
N ILE A 12 14.09 -12.57 22.30
CA ILE A 12 15.14 -12.86 21.30
C ILE A 12 15.63 -14.31 21.45
N ALA A 13 15.89 -14.76 22.68
CA ALA A 13 16.35 -16.13 22.94
C ALA A 13 15.30 -17.17 22.52
N LEU A 14 14.01 -16.91 22.80
CA LEU A 14 12.91 -17.77 22.37
C LEU A 14 12.79 -17.81 20.84
N GLY A 15 12.86 -16.65 20.17
CA GLY A 15 12.87 -16.57 18.72
C GLY A 15 14.04 -17.35 18.11
N ALA A 16 15.26 -17.12 18.62
CA ALA A 16 16.46 -17.83 18.19
C ALA A 16 16.33 -19.35 18.40
N ALA A 17 15.82 -19.79 19.55
CA ALA A 17 15.59 -21.21 19.81
C ALA A 17 14.58 -21.82 18.81
N LEU A 18 13.48 -21.10 18.51
CA LEU A 18 12.53 -21.52 17.48
C LEU A 18 13.19 -21.62 16.09
N GLY A 19 14.06 -20.69 15.73
CA GLY A 19 14.80 -20.75 14.45
C GLY A 19 15.85 -21.87 14.40
N LEU A 20 16.56 -22.11 15.51
CA LEU A 20 17.66 -23.09 15.59
C LEU A 20 17.16 -24.54 15.64
N PHE A 21 16.09 -24.82 16.39
CA PHE A 21 15.68 -26.19 16.71
C PHE A 21 14.48 -26.69 15.90
N ARG A 22 13.82 -25.83 15.13
CA ARG A 22 12.56 -26.21 14.48
C ARG A 22 12.73 -26.81 13.08
N THR A 23 11.86 -27.77 12.77
CA THR A 23 11.79 -28.48 11.49
C THR A 23 11.08 -27.66 10.41
N ARG A 24 11.39 -28.00 9.15
CA ARG A 24 11.00 -27.39 7.87
C ARG A 24 9.47 -27.45 7.56
N SER A 25 8.62 -27.16 8.55
CA SER A 25 7.16 -27.14 8.37
C SER A 25 6.73 -25.83 7.71
N ARG A 26 6.49 -25.88 6.40
CA ARG A 26 5.99 -24.75 5.59
C ARG A 26 4.81 -24.03 6.23
N VAL A 27 3.90 -24.80 6.84
CA VAL A 27 2.68 -24.32 7.49
C VAL A 27 2.99 -23.34 8.61
N LEU A 28 3.88 -23.70 9.52
CA LEU A 28 4.17 -22.86 10.67
C LEU A 28 5.02 -21.65 10.29
N THR A 29 5.97 -21.80 9.37
CA THR A 29 6.72 -20.67 8.82
C THR A 29 5.76 -19.62 8.27
N SER A 30 4.68 -20.04 7.57
CA SER A 30 3.65 -19.11 7.10
C SER A 30 2.95 -18.39 8.24
N SER A 31 2.47 -19.12 9.25
CA SER A 31 1.73 -18.51 10.36
C SER A 31 2.60 -17.59 11.23
N LEU A 32 3.89 -17.89 11.41
CA LEU A 32 4.84 -16.99 12.08
C LEU A 32 5.06 -15.69 11.29
N GLN A 33 5.14 -15.77 9.97
CA GLN A 33 5.22 -14.58 9.11
C GLN A 33 3.94 -13.74 9.19
N THR A 34 2.77 -14.40 9.17
CA THR A 34 1.48 -13.73 9.35
C THR A 34 1.41 -13.04 10.72
N PHE A 35 1.81 -13.72 11.80
CA PHE A 35 1.86 -13.13 13.13
C PHE A 35 2.80 -11.92 13.19
N ALA A 36 4.04 -12.06 12.68
CA ALA A 36 5.03 -10.99 12.67
C ALA A 36 4.51 -9.75 11.93
N LEU A 37 3.88 -9.95 10.77
CA LEU A 37 3.30 -8.88 9.98
C LEU A 37 2.24 -8.11 10.77
N VAL A 38 1.21 -8.80 11.24
CA VAL A 38 0.08 -8.15 11.92
C VAL A 38 0.56 -7.44 13.18
N SER A 39 1.48 -8.08 13.91
CA SER A 39 2.09 -7.51 15.11
C SER A 39 2.87 -6.23 14.80
N ALA A 40 3.75 -6.27 13.80
CA ALA A 40 4.54 -5.12 13.39
C ALA A 40 3.68 -3.98 12.84
N LEU A 41 2.67 -4.29 12.01
CA LEU A 41 1.77 -3.27 11.46
C LEU A 41 1.00 -2.57 12.58
N PHE A 42 0.50 -3.33 13.56
CA PHE A 42 -0.18 -2.77 14.72
C PHE A 42 0.74 -1.89 15.56
N VAL A 43 1.97 -2.34 15.84
CA VAL A 43 2.94 -1.55 16.63
C VAL A 43 3.36 -0.27 15.90
N VAL A 44 3.63 -0.36 14.59
CA VAL A 44 3.99 0.79 13.76
C VAL A 44 2.84 1.80 13.72
N VAL A 45 1.64 1.36 13.32
CA VAL A 45 0.49 2.26 13.08
C VAL A 45 -0.15 2.72 14.39
N GLY A 46 -0.21 1.86 15.41
CA GLY A 46 -0.92 2.10 16.65
C GLY A 46 -0.10 2.71 17.77
N GLN A 47 1.24 2.61 17.74
CA GLN A 47 2.09 3.09 18.84
C GLN A 47 3.23 3.99 18.35
N LEU A 48 4.16 3.45 17.55
CA LEU A 48 5.41 4.13 17.22
C LEU A 48 5.19 5.39 16.36
N LEU A 49 4.42 5.25 15.28
CA LEU A 49 4.19 6.34 14.35
C LEU A 49 3.36 7.47 15.01
N PRO A 50 2.23 7.18 15.71
CA PRO A 50 1.50 8.19 16.50
C PRO A 50 2.37 9.02 17.42
N GLU A 51 3.22 8.35 18.21
CA GLU A 51 4.08 9.00 19.20
C GLU A 51 5.13 9.90 18.54
N ALA A 52 5.68 9.48 17.40
CA ALA A 52 6.60 10.32 16.66
C ALA A 52 5.89 11.55 16.04
N VAL A 53 4.69 11.37 15.47
CA VAL A 53 3.92 12.47 14.88
C VAL A 53 3.47 13.47 15.92
N SER A 54 3.03 13.02 17.09
CA SER A 54 2.59 13.92 18.17
C SER A 54 3.71 14.84 18.67
N ARG A 55 4.97 14.41 18.57
CA ARG A 55 6.14 15.17 19.04
C ARG A 55 6.83 16.01 17.98
N ILE A 56 6.97 15.52 16.74
CA ILE A 56 7.71 16.22 15.66
C ILE A 56 6.90 16.44 14.39
N GLY A 57 5.59 16.17 14.40
CA GLY A 57 4.67 16.46 13.29
C GLY A 57 5.05 15.76 11.98
N LEU A 58 4.93 16.48 10.86
CA LEU A 58 5.24 15.95 9.52
C LEU A 58 6.69 15.47 9.35
N ALA A 59 7.63 15.97 10.16
CA ALA A 59 9.01 15.49 10.11
C ALA A 59 9.09 13.99 10.43
N ALA A 60 8.22 13.47 11.32
CA ALA A 60 8.10 12.04 11.56
C ALA A 60 7.71 11.27 10.30
N MET A 61 6.83 11.80 9.45
CA MET A 61 6.43 11.10 8.21
C MET A 61 7.58 11.06 7.21
N VAL A 62 8.31 12.16 7.08
CA VAL A 62 9.47 12.24 6.18
C VAL A 62 10.54 11.22 6.58
N VAL A 63 10.85 11.15 7.88
CA VAL A 63 11.84 10.20 8.41
C VAL A 63 11.35 8.76 8.23
N PHE A 64 10.09 8.47 8.58
CA PHE A 64 9.48 7.15 8.43
C PHE A 64 9.52 6.65 6.97
N VAL A 65 9.07 7.48 6.02
CA VAL A 65 9.10 7.14 4.59
C VAL A 65 10.54 7.02 4.10
N GLY A 66 11.42 7.91 4.54
CA GLY A 66 12.85 7.89 4.18
C GLY A 66 13.53 6.60 4.61
N THR A 67 13.33 6.17 5.87
CA THR A 67 13.92 4.93 6.39
C THR A 67 13.24 3.67 5.89
N PHE A 68 11.95 3.73 5.51
CA PHE A 68 11.27 2.64 4.81
C PHE A 68 11.81 2.44 3.39
N LEU A 69 12.06 3.52 2.65
CA LEU A 69 12.52 3.48 1.24
C LEU A 69 14.03 3.30 1.09
N ALA A 70 14.84 3.75 2.06
CA ALA A 70 16.29 3.72 1.96
C ALA A 70 16.87 2.30 1.71
N PRO A 71 16.42 1.24 2.40
CA PRO A 71 16.90 -0.11 2.12
C PRO A 71 16.49 -0.60 0.73
N VAL A 72 15.24 -0.30 0.29
CA VAL A 72 14.76 -0.63 -1.06
C VAL A 72 15.64 0.01 -2.14
N LEU A 73 16.01 1.27 -1.95
CA LEU A 73 16.88 1.99 -2.87
C LEU A 73 18.30 1.41 -2.86
N ALA A 74 18.83 1.06 -1.69
CA ALA A 74 20.14 0.43 -1.55
C ALA A 74 20.21 -0.91 -2.29
N GLU A 75 19.17 -1.75 -2.15
CA GLU A 75 19.04 -3.03 -2.86
C GLU A 75 19.00 -2.84 -4.38
N ARG A 76 18.16 -1.90 -4.86
CA ARG A 76 18.06 -1.58 -6.30
C ARG A 76 19.38 -1.07 -6.86
N LEU A 77 20.08 -0.21 -6.14
CA LEU A 77 21.40 0.30 -6.55
C LEU A 77 22.47 -0.80 -6.56
N ALA A 78 22.40 -1.74 -5.61
CA ALA A 78 23.28 -2.91 -5.59
C ALA A 78 23.03 -3.80 -6.82
N HIS A 79 21.77 -4.09 -7.13
CA HIS A 79 21.38 -4.90 -8.30
C HIS A 79 21.76 -4.22 -9.63
N ALA A 80 21.56 -2.89 -9.74
CA ALA A 80 21.91 -2.15 -10.96
C ALA A 80 23.40 -2.17 -11.30
N ARG A 81 24.28 -2.38 -10.32
CA ARG A 81 25.75 -2.40 -10.51
C ARG A 81 26.29 -3.76 -10.95
N ARG A 82 25.56 -4.85 -10.73
CA ARG A 82 26.00 -6.22 -11.06
C ARG A 82 24.79 -7.07 -11.46
N PRO A 83 24.52 -7.23 -12.77
CA PRO A 83 23.46 -8.12 -13.22
C PRO A 83 23.91 -9.58 -13.04
N GLU A 84 23.15 -10.32 -12.24
CA GLU A 84 23.05 -11.78 -12.21
C GLU A 84 24.35 -12.58 -11.98
N THR A 85 24.69 -12.81 -10.70
CA THR A 85 25.36 -14.05 -10.28
C THR A 85 24.75 -14.59 -8.98
N ALA A 86 24.90 -15.88 -8.70
CA ALA A 86 24.42 -16.52 -7.46
C ALA A 86 24.96 -15.90 -6.14
N HIS A 87 25.84 -14.89 -6.23
CA HIS A 87 26.32 -14.08 -5.11
C HIS A 87 25.33 -12.98 -4.65
N ASP A 88 24.29 -12.65 -5.41
CA ASP A 88 23.37 -11.54 -5.06
C ASP A 88 22.30 -11.96 -4.03
N GLU A 89 21.79 -13.19 -4.12
CA GLU A 89 20.91 -13.77 -3.08
C GLU A 89 21.62 -13.87 -1.72
N PHE A 90 22.95 -14.04 -1.74
CA PHE A 90 23.81 -14.02 -0.56
C PHE A 90 23.90 -12.62 0.06
N ALA A 91 24.11 -11.59 -0.78
CA ALA A 91 24.18 -10.20 -0.31
C ALA A 91 22.86 -9.72 0.29
N GLY A 92 21.72 -10.10 -0.31
CA GLY A 92 20.39 -9.73 0.18
C GLY A 92 20.10 -10.25 1.59
N LEU A 93 20.40 -11.52 1.88
CA LEU A 93 20.16 -12.08 3.22
C LEU A 93 21.04 -11.44 4.31
N TRP A 94 22.30 -11.12 3.99
CA TRP A 94 23.17 -10.39 4.92
C TRP A 94 22.75 -8.93 5.12
N LEU A 95 22.28 -8.27 4.06
CA LEU A 95 21.74 -6.91 4.17
C LEU A 95 20.49 -6.90 5.07
N ALA A 96 19.59 -7.86 4.90
CA ALA A 96 18.42 -8.03 5.74
C ALA A 96 18.80 -8.32 7.20
N TYR A 97 19.85 -9.12 7.45
CA TYR A 97 20.39 -9.35 8.78
C TYR A 97 20.92 -8.06 9.42
N VAL A 98 21.71 -7.26 8.69
CA VAL A 98 22.24 -5.98 9.17
C VAL A 98 21.10 -4.98 9.45
N ALA A 99 20.12 -4.88 8.56
CA ALA A 99 18.94 -4.04 8.76
C ALA A 99 18.18 -4.45 10.04
N LEU A 100 18.04 -5.75 10.28
CA LEU A 100 17.41 -6.26 11.49
C LEU A 100 18.26 -5.99 12.75
N LEU A 101 19.59 -6.05 12.68
CA LEU A 101 20.44 -5.65 13.80
C LEU A 101 20.25 -4.17 14.17
N VAL A 102 20.19 -3.28 13.17
CA VAL A 102 19.92 -1.85 13.40
C VAL A 102 18.54 -1.66 14.04
N HIS A 103 17.55 -2.40 13.57
CA HIS A 103 16.21 -2.40 14.17
C HIS A 103 16.22 -2.88 15.64
N GLU A 104 16.93 -3.96 15.97
CA GLU A 104 17.08 -4.45 17.36
C GLU A 104 17.80 -3.47 18.28
N VAL A 105 18.80 -2.74 17.77
CA VAL A 105 19.40 -1.61 18.51
C VAL A 105 18.32 -0.59 18.81
N GLY A 106 17.52 -0.20 17.80
CA GLY A 106 16.44 0.77 17.95
C GLY A 106 15.41 0.38 19.00
N ASP A 107 14.90 -0.84 18.94
CA ASP A 107 13.99 -1.33 19.97
C ASP A 107 14.68 -1.33 21.35
N GLY A 108 15.97 -1.69 21.41
CA GLY A 108 16.78 -1.61 22.62
C GLY A 108 16.76 -0.22 23.22
N VAL A 109 17.00 0.82 22.41
CA VAL A 109 16.94 2.23 22.83
C VAL A 109 15.56 2.55 23.40
N GLY A 110 14.48 2.21 22.69
CA GLY A 110 13.11 2.43 23.18
C GLY A 110 12.86 1.76 24.54
N MET A 111 13.28 0.51 24.73
CA MET A 111 13.18 -0.12 26.06
C MET A 111 14.02 0.58 27.13
N GLY A 112 15.22 1.03 26.78
CA GLY A 112 16.08 1.77 27.69
C GLY A 112 15.41 3.07 28.15
N THR A 113 14.77 3.83 27.24
CA THR A 113 14.08 5.08 27.59
C THR A 113 12.87 4.83 28.48
N PHE A 114 12.04 3.83 28.17
CA PHE A 114 10.82 3.56 28.96
C PHE A 114 11.08 2.85 30.30
N THR A 115 12.14 2.06 30.42
CA THR A 115 12.35 1.23 31.63
C THR A 115 13.42 1.78 32.57
N THR A 116 14.10 2.87 32.21
CA THR A 116 15.13 3.51 33.06
C THR A 116 14.79 4.99 33.34
N GLY A 117 15.32 5.55 34.42
CA GLY A 117 15.13 6.97 34.76
C GLY A 117 13.74 7.34 35.29
N ALA A 118 13.27 8.58 35.02
CA ALA A 118 12.02 9.14 35.52
C ALA A 118 10.75 8.43 35.02
N HIS A 119 10.84 7.67 33.93
CA HIS A 119 9.72 6.92 33.34
C HIS A 119 9.54 5.52 33.95
N ALA A 120 10.50 5.00 34.71
CA ALA A 120 10.42 3.66 35.32
C ALA A 120 9.30 3.51 36.37
N ALA A 121 8.71 4.61 36.85
CA ALA A 121 7.63 4.62 37.84
C ALA A 121 6.24 4.37 37.22
N HIS A 122 6.10 4.53 35.91
CA HIS A 122 4.87 4.27 35.16
C HIS A 122 4.99 2.91 34.49
N GLY A 123 4.04 2.00 34.73
CA GLY A 123 4.17 0.60 34.29
C GLY A 123 4.09 0.42 32.78
N HIS A 124 5.23 0.46 32.07
CA HIS A 124 5.34 0.27 30.61
C HIS A 124 5.38 -1.21 30.17
N GLY A 125 4.64 -2.08 30.86
CA GLY A 125 4.63 -3.52 30.59
C GLY A 125 3.99 -3.87 29.23
N ASP A 126 3.10 -3.02 28.77
CA ASP A 126 2.41 -3.05 27.48
C ASP A 126 3.37 -2.88 26.29
N ILE A 127 4.23 -1.86 26.31
CA ILE A 127 5.23 -1.61 25.27
C ILE A 127 6.24 -2.76 25.25
N VAL A 128 6.69 -3.22 26.42
CA VAL A 128 7.61 -4.37 26.52
C VAL A 128 6.97 -5.64 25.95
N LEU A 129 5.68 -5.88 26.21
CA LEU A 129 4.95 -7.03 25.68
C LEU A 129 4.76 -6.92 24.16
N ALA A 130 4.38 -5.74 23.65
CA ALA A 130 4.20 -5.48 22.23
C ALA A 130 5.53 -5.63 21.45
N ILE A 131 6.64 -5.14 22.01
CA ILE A 131 7.96 -5.35 21.44
C ILE A 131 8.30 -6.84 21.43
N SER A 132 8.18 -7.50 22.58
CA SER A 132 8.48 -8.93 22.72
C SER A 132 7.65 -9.80 21.75
N ALA A 133 6.38 -9.46 21.54
CA ALA A 133 5.47 -10.20 20.66
C ALA A 133 5.95 -10.23 19.20
N HIS A 134 6.45 -9.10 18.67
CA HIS A 134 6.92 -9.06 17.28
C HIS A 134 8.38 -9.52 17.12
N THR A 135 9.23 -9.37 18.14
CA THR A 135 10.63 -9.80 18.10
C THR A 135 10.77 -11.31 17.94
N VAL A 136 9.99 -12.11 18.69
CA VAL A 136 10.06 -13.59 18.65
C VAL A 136 9.98 -14.17 17.23
N PRO A 137 8.93 -13.88 16.43
CA PRO A 137 8.80 -14.46 15.10
C PRO A 137 9.83 -13.90 14.10
N VAL A 138 10.21 -12.62 14.19
CA VAL A 138 11.20 -12.01 13.28
C VAL A 138 12.59 -12.62 13.50
N VAL A 139 13.03 -12.74 14.75
CA VAL A 139 14.30 -13.40 15.09
C VAL A 139 14.27 -14.88 14.71
N ALA A 140 13.15 -15.57 14.92
CA ALA A 140 13.01 -16.97 14.52
C ALA A 140 13.18 -17.17 13.01
N MET A 141 12.53 -16.31 12.21
CA MET A 141 12.58 -16.36 10.75
C MET A 141 13.99 -16.08 10.22
N MET A 142 14.67 -15.04 10.72
CA MET A 142 16.02 -14.71 10.29
C MET A 142 17.03 -15.79 10.72
N THR A 143 16.92 -16.28 11.95
CA THR A 143 17.78 -17.35 12.46
C THR A 143 17.60 -18.64 11.66
N LEU A 144 16.36 -18.99 11.31
CA LEU A 144 16.05 -20.13 10.44
C LEU A 144 16.65 -19.95 9.03
N ALA A 145 16.49 -18.78 8.42
CA ALA A 145 17.01 -18.49 7.08
C ALA A 145 18.55 -18.61 7.04
N LEU A 146 19.24 -18.04 8.03
CA LEU A 146 20.70 -18.12 8.14
C LEU A 146 21.16 -19.56 8.45
N ARG A 147 20.41 -20.31 9.27
CA ARG A 147 20.70 -21.73 9.54
C ARG A 147 20.58 -22.57 8.28
N ASP A 148 19.50 -22.40 7.53
CA ASP A 148 19.19 -23.21 6.36
C ASP A 148 20.17 -22.93 5.21
N ARG A 149 20.68 -21.69 5.11
CA ARG A 149 21.64 -21.30 4.06
C ARG A 149 23.11 -21.49 4.44
N PHE A 150 23.49 -21.16 5.68
CA PHE A 150 24.89 -21.10 6.12
C PHE A 150 25.23 -22.07 7.27
N GLY A 151 24.26 -22.87 7.71
CA GLY A 151 24.43 -23.86 8.76
C GLY A 151 24.29 -23.31 10.18
N MET A 152 24.31 -24.24 11.14
CA MET A 152 24.02 -23.98 12.56
C MET A 152 24.94 -22.94 13.20
N ARG A 153 26.24 -22.94 12.87
CA ARG A 153 27.22 -22.03 13.48
C ARG A 153 26.89 -20.58 13.19
N THR A 154 26.59 -20.26 11.93
CA THR A 154 26.23 -18.91 11.50
C THR A 154 24.93 -18.45 12.16
N ALA A 155 23.95 -19.34 12.28
CA ALA A 155 22.69 -19.03 12.96
C ALA A 155 22.87 -18.73 14.45
N ILE A 156 23.74 -19.48 15.15
CA ILE A 156 24.06 -19.21 16.56
C ILE A 156 24.78 -17.87 16.71
N LEU A 157 25.76 -17.58 15.85
CA LEU A 157 26.45 -16.28 15.85
C LEU A 157 25.47 -15.14 15.57
N ALA A 158 24.53 -15.35 14.64
CA ALA A 158 23.50 -14.38 14.31
C ALA A 158 22.57 -14.09 15.51
N ALA A 159 22.13 -15.13 16.21
CA ALA A 159 21.35 -15.02 17.44
C ALA A 159 22.09 -14.24 18.54
N GLY A 160 23.40 -14.53 18.71
CA GLY A 160 24.26 -13.75 19.60
C GLY A 160 24.36 -12.27 19.19
N GLY A 161 24.42 -12.00 17.89
CA GLY A 161 24.39 -10.64 17.35
C GLY A 161 23.11 -9.87 17.70
N PHE A 162 21.93 -10.50 17.63
CA PHE A 162 20.67 -9.86 18.04
C PHE A 162 20.66 -9.52 19.53
N LEU A 163 21.09 -10.45 20.39
CA LEU A 163 21.20 -10.20 21.83
C LEU A 163 22.17 -9.05 22.13
N LEU A 164 23.30 -8.99 21.42
CA LEU A 164 24.27 -7.91 21.54
C LEU A 164 23.68 -6.57 21.09
N ALA A 165 23.08 -6.52 19.90
CA ALA A 165 22.45 -5.34 19.34
C ALA A 165 21.39 -4.77 20.30
N ARG A 166 20.52 -5.63 20.82
CA ARG A 166 19.49 -5.26 21.80
C ARG A 166 20.08 -4.67 23.08
N SER A 167 21.12 -5.33 23.60
CA SER A 167 21.81 -4.89 24.81
C SER A 167 22.51 -3.55 24.60
N VAL A 168 23.18 -3.36 23.45
CA VAL A 168 23.81 -2.09 23.10
C VAL A 168 22.77 -0.97 23.06
N GLY A 169 21.65 -1.18 22.35
CA GLY A 169 20.56 -0.21 22.30
C GLY A 169 20.01 0.16 23.68
N PHE A 170 19.79 -0.82 24.55
CA PHE A 170 19.26 -0.61 25.90
C PHE A 170 20.11 0.33 26.76
N PHE A 171 21.43 0.31 26.61
CA PHE A 171 22.33 1.16 27.39
C PHE A 171 22.59 2.53 26.76
N VAL A 172 22.16 2.79 25.52
CA VAL A 172 22.32 4.12 24.88
C VAL A 172 21.62 5.23 25.67
N PRO A 173 20.36 5.08 26.12
CA PRO A 173 19.69 6.08 26.98
C PRO A 173 20.41 6.39 28.29
N VAL A 174 21.12 5.41 28.83
CA VAL A 174 21.88 5.56 30.08
C VAL A 174 23.22 6.26 29.84
N ALA A 175 23.79 6.11 28.65
CA ALA A 175 25.10 6.66 28.29
C ALA A 175 25.05 8.11 27.79
N LEU A 176 23.89 8.59 27.36
CA LEU A 176 23.70 9.92 26.80
C LEU A 176 22.94 10.86 27.77
N PRO A 177 23.18 12.19 27.71
CA PRO A 177 22.41 13.15 28.50
C PRO A 177 20.91 13.10 28.18
N LEU A 178 20.07 13.33 29.18
CA LEU A 178 18.61 13.31 29.05
C LEU A 178 18.11 14.33 28.02
N GLU A 179 18.68 15.55 27.98
CA GLU A 179 18.24 16.57 27.02
C GLU A 179 18.49 16.15 25.56
N LEU A 180 19.59 15.43 25.33
CA LEU A 180 19.90 14.87 24.01
C LEU A 180 18.90 13.76 23.68
N MET A 181 18.57 12.90 24.63
CA MET A 181 17.63 11.79 24.40
C MET A 181 16.23 12.31 24.07
N GLU A 182 15.71 13.29 24.81
CA GLU A 182 14.40 13.88 24.57
C GLU A 182 14.29 14.51 23.17
N GLN A 183 15.37 15.14 22.67
CA GLN A 183 15.39 15.73 21.34
C GLN A 183 15.45 14.68 20.22
N PHE A 184 16.19 13.60 20.42
CA PHE A 184 16.45 12.58 19.38
C PHE A 184 15.44 11.43 19.37
N GLU A 185 14.79 11.14 20.50
CA GLU A 185 13.85 10.02 20.64
C GLU A 185 12.74 10.00 19.58
N PRO A 186 12.02 11.10 19.29
CA PRO A 186 10.93 11.08 18.29
C PRO A 186 11.42 10.75 16.87
N TRP A 187 12.62 11.24 16.52
CA TRP A 187 13.26 10.96 15.23
C TRP A 187 13.66 9.49 15.14
N LEU A 188 14.19 8.95 16.22
CA LEU A 188 14.59 7.56 16.30
C LEU A 188 13.36 6.63 16.23
N VAL A 189 12.29 6.93 16.96
CA VAL A 189 11.04 6.16 16.94
C VAL A 189 10.44 6.11 15.52
N SER A 190 10.38 7.26 14.83
CA SER A 190 9.95 7.31 13.43
C SER A 190 10.86 6.50 12.50
N ALA A 191 12.18 6.61 12.66
CA ALA A 191 13.15 5.87 11.87
C ALA A 191 12.99 4.34 12.06
N ILE A 192 12.83 3.89 13.31
CA ILE A 192 12.60 2.49 13.68
C ILE A 192 11.29 1.99 13.07
N ALA A 193 10.22 2.78 13.14
CA ALA A 193 8.93 2.42 12.56
C ALA A 193 9.04 2.15 11.05
N GLY A 194 9.78 2.99 10.31
CA GLY A 194 10.01 2.81 8.88
C GLY A 194 10.85 1.58 8.55
N LEU A 195 11.92 1.34 9.33
CA LEU A 195 12.76 0.14 9.19
C LEU A 195 12.00 -1.15 9.52
N LEU A 196 11.21 -1.15 10.59
CA LEU A 196 10.38 -2.29 10.99
C LEU A 196 9.39 -2.66 9.88
N LEU A 197 8.68 -1.65 9.34
CA LEU A 197 7.75 -1.87 8.24
C LEU A 197 8.46 -2.38 6.99
N HIS A 198 9.66 -1.86 6.70
CA HIS A 198 10.48 -2.35 5.58
C HIS A 198 10.88 -3.82 5.75
N VAL A 199 11.44 -4.21 6.90
CA VAL A 199 11.91 -5.60 7.14
C VAL A 199 10.76 -6.60 7.00
N VAL A 200 9.59 -6.23 7.48
CA VAL A 200 8.38 -7.05 7.40
C VAL A 200 7.85 -7.11 5.97
N ALA A 201 7.87 -5.99 5.23
CA ALA A 201 7.50 -5.93 3.83
C ALA A 201 8.50 -6.67 2.91
N HIS A 202 9.79 -6.70 3.23
CA HIS A 202 10.82 -7.38 2.43
C HIS A 202 10.77 -8.92 2.59
N ASN A 203 10.48 -9.42 3.79
CA ASN A 203 10.30 -10.86 4.03
C ASN A 203 8.93 -11.40 3.55
N TRP A 204 8.26 -10.61 2.72
CA TRP A 204 6.98 -10.92 2.11
C TRP A 204 7.12 -11.82 0.90
N GLN A 205 6.73 -13.09 1.03
CA GLN A 205 6.55 -13.97 -0.12
C GLN A 205 5.10 -14.48 -0.14
N GLY A 206 4.31 -13.93 -1.07
CA GLY A 206 2.86 -14.12 -1.22
C GLY A 206 2.47 -15.51 -1.74
N GLN A 207 2.70 -16.55 -0.96
CA GLN A 207 2.24 -17.89 -1.31
C GLN A 207 0.78 -18.08 -0.89
N ARG A 208 -0.08 -18.44 -1.85
CA ARG A 208 -1.46 -18.83 -1.54
C ARG A 208 -1.45 -20.08 -0.64
N PRO A 209 -2.27 -20.13 0.42
CA PRO A 209 -2.35 -21.28 1.30
C PRO A 209 -2.84 -22.50 0.50
N GLY A 210 -2.11 -23.59 0.60
CA GLY A 210 -2.33 -24.81 -0.17
C GLY A 210 -3.51 -25.65 0.34
N ASN A 211 -3.94 -25.46 1.59
CA ASN A 211 -5.04 -26.22 2.21
C ASN A 211 -5.79 -25.42 3.28
N THR A 212 -6.93 -25.95 3.74
CA THR A 212 -7.78 -25.32 4.77
C THR A 212 -7.08 -25.18 6.12
N ARG A 213 -6.16 -26.09 6.46
CA ARG A 213 -5.42 -26.08 7.73
C ARG A 213 -4.47 -24.87 7.81
N GLU A 214 -3.76 -24.57 6.72
CA GLU A 214 -2.91 -23.39 6.60
C GLU A 214 -3.73 -22.10 6.76
N ARG A 215 -4.91 -22.02 6.13
CA ARG A 215 -5.81 -20.88 6.28
C ARG A 215 -6.25 -20.68 7.72
N LEU A 216 -6.64 -21.75 8.40
CA LEU A 216 -7.07 -21.68 9.80
C LEU A 216 -5.93 -21.21 10.70
N LEU A 217 -4.71 -21.71 10.46
CA LEU A 217 -3.54 -21.31 11.25
C LEU A 217 -3.15 -19.84 11.01
N ASP A 218 -3.23 -19.36 9.77
CA ASP A 218 -3.04 -17.93 9.47
C ASP A 218 -4.09 -17.07 10.19
N VAL A 219 -5.36 -17.46 10.17
CA VAL A 219 -6.41 -16.74 10.93
C VAL A 219 -6.12 -16.76 12.42
N THR A 220 -5.70 -17.90 12.99
CA THR A 220 -5.33 -17.94 14.42
C THR A 220 -4.12 -17.06 14.72
N ALA A 221 -3.17 -16.92 13.81
CA ALA A 221 -2.03 -16.03 13.97
C ALA A 221 -2.44 -14.55 13.97
N VAL A 222 -3.37 -14.16 13.09
CA VAL A 222 -3.95 -12.79 13.07
C VAL A 222 -4.70 -12.52 14.37
N VAL A 223 -5.58 -13.44 14.79
CA VAL A 223 -6.37 -13.26 16.02
C VAL A 223 -5.47 -13.23 17.26
N ALA A 224 -4.48 -14.12 17.35
CA ALA A 224 -3.55 -14.16 18.47
C ALA A 224 -2.68 -12.90 18.56
N SER A 225 -2.15 -12.42 17.44
CA SER A 225 -1.37 -11.17 17.42
C SER A 225 -2.22 -9.98 17.84
N MET A 226 -3.42 -9.83 17.28
CA MET A 226 -4.32 -8.72 17.62
C MET A 226 -4.79 -8.79 19.08
N ALA A 227 -5.07 -9.99 19.61
CA ALA A 227 -5.46 -10.16 21.01
C ALA A 227 -4.32 -9.80 21.99
N ILE A 228 -3.08 -10.22 21.70
CA ILE A 228 -1.90 -9.89 22.53
C ILE A 228 -1.69 -8.37 22.56
N LEU A 229 -1.86 -7.71 21.42
CA LEU A 229 -1.61 -6.29 21.27
C LEU A 229 -2.73 -5.41 21.85
N LEU A 230 -3.99 -5.82 21.69
CA LEU A 230 -5.12 -5.16 22.33
C LEU A 230 -5.06 -5.31 23.86
N PHE A 231 -4.67 -6.48 24.36
CA PHE A 231 -4.46 -6.70 25.78
C PHE A 231 -3.30 -5.86 26.33
N ALA A 232 -2.21 -5.72 25.56
CA ALA A 232 -1.14 -4.80 25.90
C ALA A 232 -1.70 -3.36 26.00
N GLY A 233 -2.41 -2.87 24.99
CA GLY A 233 -2.98 -1.52 24.96
C GLY A 233 -4.00 -1.23 26.07
N SER A 234 -4.88 -2.17 26.43
CA SER A 234 -5.91 -1.95 27.46
C SER A 234 -5.35 -1.92 28.89
N SER A 235 -4.14 -2.41 29.11
CA SER A 235 -3.51 -2.41 30.44
C SER A 235 -2.88 -1.06 30.84
N GLY A 236 -2.76 -0.11 29.89
CA GLY A 236 -2.24 1.25 30.10
C GLY A 236 -3.29 2.29 30.51
N GLU A 237 -4.58 1.94 30.56
CA GLU A 237 -5.71 2.87 30.80
C GLU A 237 -5.77 3.48 32.23
N HIS A 238 -4.77 3.26 33.10
CA HIS A 238 -4.81 3.72 34.50
C HIS A 238 -3.68 4.70 34.88
N GLY A 239 -3.00 5.33 33.91
CA GLY A 239 -1.70 5.96 34.17
C GLY A 239 -1.46 7.42 33.82
N HIS A 240 -2.40 8.21 33.30
CA HIS A 240 -2.10 9.60 32.88
C HIS A 240 -3.17 10.62 33.30
N ALA A 241 -3.36 10.77 34.61
CA ALA A 241 -3.93 12.00 35.16
C ALA A 241 -2.80 13.04 35.28
N HIS A 242 -2.61 13.86 34.24
CA HIS A 242 -1.83 15.08 34.40
C HIS A 242 -2.57 16.02 35.35
N HIS A 243 -1.93 16.37 36.46
CA HIS A 243 -2.37 17.47 37.32
C HIS A 243 -2.34 18.77 36.52
N VAL A 244 -3.51 19.22 36.07
CA VAL A 244 -3.71 20.54 35.47
C VAL A 244 -3.93 21.54 36.61
N GLU A 245 -3.11 22.59 36.64
CA GLU A 245 -3.34 23.78 37.45
C GLU A 245 -4.70 24.40 37.09
N ALA A 246 -5.48 24.74 38.11
CA ALA A 246 -6.83 25.27 37.97
C ALA A 246 -6.82 26.62 37.22
N GLY A 247 -7.28 26.65 35.97
CA GLY A 247 -7.55 27.91 35.25
C GLY A 247 -7.56 27.91 33.72
N ALA A 248 -7.11 26.85 33.04
CA ALA A 248 -7.15 26.76 31.58
C ALA A 248 -8.32 25.89 31.07
N PRO A 249 -8.95 26.21 29.92
CA PRO A 249 -9.99 25.35 29.34
C PRO A 249 -9.43 23.95 29.06
N PRO A 250 -10.25 22.88 29.21
CA PRO A 250 -9.77 21.52 29.07
C PRO A 250 -9.33 21.27 27.63
N GLN A 251 -8.03 21.26 27.38
CA GLN A 251 -7.47 20.63 26.20
C GLN A 251 -7.63 19.12 26.42
N GLY A 252 -8.58 18.51 25.69
CA GLY A 252 -8.88 17.09 25.80
C GLY A 252 -7.62 16.26 25.60
N THR A 253 -7.44 15.23 26.44
CA THR A 253 -6.41 14.22 26.24
C THR A 253 -6.62 13.58 24.86
N ILE A 254 -5.68 13.80 23.93
CA ILE A 254 -5.72 13.22 22.59
C ILE A 254 -5.50 11.71 22.72
N HIS A 255 -6.53 10.91 22.47
CA HIS A 255 -6.43 9.46 22.48
C HIS A 255 -6.26 8.98 21.04
N ILE A 256 -5.05 9.17 20.46
CA ILE A 256 -4.78 8.95 19.03
C ILE A 256 -5.31 7.60 18.54
N GLN A 257 -5.20 6.54 19.35
CA GLN A 257 -5.69 5.22 18.98
C GLN A 257 -7.22 5.14 18.86
N SER A 258 -7.99 5.66 19.83
CA SER A 258 -9.46 5.68 19.73
C SER A 258 -9.91 6.66 18.66
N ASP A 259 -9.28 7.84 18.57
CA ASP A 259 -9.59 8.86 17.57
C ASP A 259 -9.37 8.33 16.15
N THR A 260 -8.31 7.52 15.94
CA THR A 260 -8.07 6.84 14.65
C THR A 260 -9.11 5.76 14.37
N LEU A 261 -9.53 4.99 15.38
CA LEU A 261 -10.54 3.94 15.20
C LEU A 261 -11.91 4.53 14.88
N ASP A 262 -12.31 5.59 15.58
CA ASP A 262 -13.56 6.30 15.36
C ASP A 262 -13.57 6.92 13.96
N ALA A 263 -12.50 7.63 13.59
CA ALA A 263 -12.32 8.16 12.23
C ALA A 263 -12.37 7.04 11.16
N LEU A 264 -11.77 5.87 11.43
CA LEU A 264 -11.80 4.74 10.51
C LEU A 264 -13.21 4.20 10.33
N VAL A 265 -13.97 4.04 11.42
CA VAL A 265 -15.35 3.56 11.37
C VAL A 265 -16.22 4.53 10.58
N ASP A 266 -16.10 5.84 10.85
CA ASP A 266 -16.88 6.87 10.17
C ASP A 266 -16.57 6.92 8.68
N ILE A 267 -15.29 7.01 8.30
CA ILE A 267 -14.89 6.99 6.88
C ILE A 267 -15.31 5.68 6.21
N THR A 268 -15.28 4.54 6.92
CA THR A 268 -15.72 3.24 6.37
C THR A 268 -17.21 3.22 6.10
N LEU A 269 -18.03 3.61 7.07
CA LEU A 269 -19.48 3.65 6.93
C LEU A 269 -19.89 4.62 5.82
N GLU A 270 -19.16 5.72 5.68
CA GLU A 270 -19.41 6.72 4.67
C GLU A 270 -19.02 6.27 3.25
N THR A 271 -17.88 5.59 3.10
CA THR A 271 -17.38 5.10 1.79
C THR A 271 -18.06 3.83 1.31
N ALA A 272 -18.58 2.99 2.21
CA ALA A 272 -19.06 1.65 1.89
C ALA A 272 -20.19 1.58 0.84
N PRO A 273 -21.27 2.38 0.89
CA PRO A 273 -22.35 2.32 -0.10
C PRO A 273 -21.86 2.62 -1.52
N VAL A 274 -21.08 3.69 -1.67
CA VAL A 274 -20.57 4.14 -2.96
C VAL A 274 -19.58 3.13 -3.54
N LEU A 275 -18.67 2.61 -2.69
CA LEU A 275 -17.72 1.58 -3.09
C LEU A 275 -18.42 0.30 -3.57
N LEU A 276 -19.44 -0.16 -2.83
CA LEU A 276 -20.21 -1.35 -3.19
C LEU A 276 -20.92 -1.18 -4.54
N ILE A 277 -21.58 -0.04 -4.76
CA ILE A 277 -22.27 0.28 -6.02
C ILE A 277 -21.27 0.35 -7.17
N GLY A 278 -20.14 1.04 -6.98
CA GLY A 278 -19.07 1.14 -7.97
C GLY A 278 -18.53 -0.23 -8.40
N LEU A 279 -18.19 -1.10 -7.43
CA LEU A 279 -17.74 -2.46 -7.69
C LEU A 279 -18.80 -3.34 -8.36
N LEU A 280 -20.09 -3.14 -8.06
CA LEU A 280 -21.17 -3.87 -8.72
C LEU A 280 -21.32 -3.45 -10.19
N ILE A 281 -21.33 -2.14 -10.47
CA ILE A 281 -21.39 -1.61 -11.83
C ILE A 281 -20.18 -2.10 -12.65
N ALA A 282 -18.99 -2.11 -12.04
CA ALA A 282 -17.78 -2.68 -12.60
C ALA A 282 -17.96 -4.11 -13.11
N ALA A 283 -18.47 -4.97 -12.22
CA ALA A 283 -18.63 -6.39 -12.47
C ALA A 283 -19.68 -6.63 -13.56
N LEU A 284 -20.75 -5.82 -13.58
CA LEU A 284 -21.74 -5.83 -14.66
C LEU A 284 -21.10 -5.43 -15.99
N LEU A 285 -20.34 -4.32 -16.04
CA LEU A 285 -19.66 -3.86 -17.26
C LEU A 285 -18.64 -4.88 -17.79
N GLN A 286 -17.91 -5.58 -16.93
CA GLN A 286 -17.02 -6.67 -17.35
C GLN A 286 -17.82 -7.88 -17.87
N THR A 287 -18.93 -8.22 -17.22
CA THR A 287 -19.77 -9.36 -17.62
C THR A 287 -20.46 -9.11 -18.97
N PHE A 288 -20.90 -7.88 -19.21
CA PHE A 288 -21.60 -7.46 -20.43
C PHE A 288 -20.66 -6.80 -21.48
N GLY A 289 -19.37 -6.67 -21.16
CA GLY A 289 -18.35 -5.93 -21.90
C GLY A 289 -18.36 -6.22 -23.40
N SER A 290 -18.82 -5.23 -24.16
CA SER A 290 -19.19 -5.34 -25.57
C SER A 290 -18.04 -5.67 -26.53
N ARG A 291 -18.38 -6.29 -27.67
CA ARG A 291 -17.51 -6.38 -28.85
C ARG A 291 -17.36 -4.98 -29.48
N ILE A 292 -16.39 -4.18 -29.03
CA ILE A 292 -16.13 -2.86 -29.63
C ILE A 292 -15.77 -3.04 -31.12
N PRO A 293 -16.52 -2.45 -32.06
CA PRO A 293 -16.28 -2.64 -33.48
C PRO A 293 -14.94 -2.01 -33.91
N ALA A 294 -14.13 -2.76 -34.67
CA ALA A 294 -12.76 -2.38 -35.05
C ALA A 294 -12.62 -0.96 -35.65
N ARG A 295 -13.63 -0.50 -36.41
CA ARG A 295 -13.69 0.86 -37.00
C ARG A 295 -13.65 1.99 -35.95
N TRP A 296 -14.11 1.72 -34.73
CA TRP A 296 -14.14 2.69 -33.64
C TRP A 296 -12.77 2.87 -32.99
N LEU A 297 -11.94 1.81 -33.00
CA LEU A 297 -10.58 1.81 -32.45
C LEU A 297 -9.55 2.50 -33.37
N SER A 298 -9.73 2.43 -34.69
CA SER A 298 -8.71 2.83 -35.67
C SER A 298 -9.04 4.10 -36.46
N GLY A 299 -10.31 4.52 -36.55
CA GLY A 299 -10.71 5.69 -37.35
C GLY A 299 -10.68 7.04 -36.60
N GLY A 300 -10.43 8.14 -37.32
CA GLY A 300 -10.53 9.52 -36.82
C GLY A 300 -9.19 10.24 -36.59
N SER A 301 -9.26 11.52 -36.22
CA SER A 301 -8.09 12.32 -35.83
C SER A 301 -7.56 11.92 -34.45
N ARG A 302 -6.31 12.29 -34.11
CA ARG A 302 -5.72 12.06 -32.77
C ARG A 302 -6.64 12.56 -31.65
N PHE A 303 -7.23 13.73 -31.83
CA PHE A 303 -8.14 14.34 -30.87
C PHE A 303 -9.46 13.56 -30.73
N THR A 304 -10.08 13.18 -31.85
CA THR A 304 -11.32 12.37 -31.85
C THR A 304 -11.09 11.02 -31.16
N GLN A 305 -9.92 10.44 -31.34
CA GLN A 305 -9.56 9.19 -30.70
C GLN A 305 -9.29 9.32 -29.22
N ALA A 306 -8.65 10.40 -28.79
CA ALA A 306 -8.48 10.70 -27.38
C ALA A 306 -9.83 10.82 -26.67
N ILE A 307 -10.79 11.54 -27.26
CA ILE A 307 -12.17 11.65 -26.74
C ILE A 307 -12.84 10.27 -26.66
N ARG A 308 -12.80 9.47 -27.74
CA ARG A 308 -13.43 8.13 -27.73
C ARG A 308 -12.81 7.20 -26.69
N GLY A 309 -11.50 7.28 -26.52
CA GLY A 309 -10.77 6.51 -25.51
C GLY A 309 -11.19 6.91 -24.11
N ALA A 310 -11.21 8.22 -23.83
CA ALA A 310 -11.61 8.75 -22.54
C ALA A 310 -13.07 8.43 -22.19
N LEU A 311 -14.00 8.60 -23.12
CA LEU A 311 -15.42 8.27 -22.93
C LEU A 311 -15.67 6.78 -22.71
N LEU A 312 -14.88 5.92 -23.36
CA LEU A 312 -14.94 4.48 -23.13
C LEU A 312 -14.36 4.11 -21.76
N GLY A 313 -13.30 4.81 -21.34
CA GLY A 313 -12.64 4.58 -20.06
C GLY A 313 -13.47 5.08 -18.88
N ALA A 314 -14.14 6.22 -19.02
CA ALA A 314 -14.83 6.92 -17.94
C ALA A 314 -15.80 6.07 -17.09
N PRO A 315 -16.69 5.24 -17.66
CA PRO A 315 -17.61 4.45 -16.85
C PRO A 315 -16.96 3.21 -16.22
N LEU A 316 -15.69 2.91 -16.50
CA LEU A 316 -15.03 1.69 -16.05
C LEU A 316 -14.30 1.93 -14.73
N PRO A 317 -14.78 1.37 -13.60
CA PRO A 317 -14.19 1.52 -12.28
C PRO A 317 -13.01 0.55 -12.09
N VAL A 318 -12.00 0.66 -12.94
CA VAL A 318 -10.84 -0.24 -12.93
C VAL A 318 -9.61 0.55 -12.52
N CYS A 319 -8.92 0.05 -11.49
CA CYS A 319 -7.67 0.63 -11.03
C CYS A 319 -6.64 0.66 -12.16
N ALA A 320 -5.69 1.60 -12.10
CA ALA A 320 -4.62 1.72 -13.08
C ALA A 320 -3.83 0.40 -13.31
N CYS A 321 -3.70 -0.43 -12.27
CA CYS A 321 -3.06 -1.75 -12.34
C CYS A 321 -3.88 -2.79 -13.12
N GLY A 322 -5.21 -2.76 -13.01
CA GLY A 322 -6.10 -3.74 -13.66
C GLY A 322 -6.44 -3.39 -15.11
N ILE A 323 -6.34 -2.11 -15.48
CA ILE A 323 -6.69 -1.64 -16.83
C ILE A 323 -5.54 -1.83 -17.83
N LEU A 324 -4.29 -1.96 -17.35
CA LEU A 324 -3.12 -2.05 -18.22
C LEU A 324 -3.15 -3.24 -19.20
N PRO A 325 -3.52 -4.48 -18.79
CA PRO A 325 -3.68 -5.60 -19.74
C PRO A 325 -4.78 -5.36 -20.77
N VAL A 326 -5.86 -4.67 -20.38
CA VAL A 326 -6.95 -4.32 -21.30
C VAL A 326 -6.47 -3.30 -22.33
N ALA A 327 -5.75 -2.26 -21.90
CA ALA A 327 -5.13 -1.28 -22.79
C ALA A 327 -4.12 -1.93 -23.75
N GLN A 328 -3.32 -2.90 -23.27
CA GLN A 328 -2.45 -3.72 -24.10
C GLN A 328 -3.20 -4.51 -25.15
N SER A 329 -4.31 -5.16 -24.78
CA SER A 329 -5.14 -5.88 -25.74
C SER A 329 -5.77 -4.94 -26.78
N LEU A 330 -6.20 -3.76 -26.35
CA LEU A 330 -6.75 -2.72 -27.23
C LEU A 330 -5.72 -2.23 -28.23
N HIS A 331 -4.47 -2.07 -27.79
CA HIS A 331 -3.32 -1.79 -28.65
C HIS A 331 -3.04 -2.93 -29.64
N GLN A 332 -2.99 -4.19 -29.17
CA GLN A 332 -2.77 -5.38 -30.02
C GLN A 332 -3.88 -5.57 -31.08
N ARG A 333 -5.11 -5.14 -30.78
CA ARG A 333 -6.25 -5.13 -31.71
C ARG A 333 -6.21 -3.98 -32.73
N GLY A 334 -5.12 -3.20 -32.77
CA GLY A 334 -4.95 -2.07 -33.69
C GLY A 334 -5.49 -0.74 -33.18
N GLY A 335 -5.76 -0.62 -31.88
CA GLY A 335 -6.09 0.65 -31.24
C GLY A 335 -4.95 1.65 -31.38
N ARG A 336 -5.24 2.84 -31.90
CA ARG A 336 -4.25 3.91 -32.05
C ARG A 336 -3.83 4.47 -30.69
N ALA A 337 -2.60 4.98 -30.61
CA ALA A 337 -1.98 5.45 -29.36
C ALA A 337 -2.85 6.45 -28.58
N ALA A 338 -3.46 7.43 -29.25
CA ALA A 338 -4.33 8.42 -28.61
C ALA A 338 -5.54 7.79 -27.93
N PHE A 339 -6.18 6.81 -28.57
CA PHE A 339 -7.32 6.09 -28.02
C PHE A 339 -6.91 5.24 -26.82
N VAL A 340 -5.87 4.43 -26.97
CA VAL A 340 -5.43 3.50 -25.92
C VAL A 340 -4.94 4.22 -24.68
N VAL A 341 -4.16 5.30 -24.85
CA VAL A 341 -3.59 6.03 -23.71
C VAL A 341 -4.64 6.91 -23.03
N SER A 342 -5.54 7.55 -23.79
CA SER A 342 -6.64 8.29 -23.15
C SER A 342 -7.58 7.35 -22.41
N PHE A 343 -7.85 6.15 -22.95
CA PHE A 343 -8.60 5.10 -22.25
C PHE A 343 -7.89 4.68 -20.95
N LEU A 344 -6.60 4.36 -21.04
CA LEU A 344 -5.78 3.91 -19.92
C LEU A 344 -5.77 4.92 -18.75
N LEU A 345 -5.65 6.22 -19.06
CA LEU A 345 -5.61 7.29 -18.06
C LEU A 345 -7.01 7.68 -17.56
N ALA A 346 -8.02 7.68 -18.41
CA ALA A 346 -9.37 8.09 -18.04
C ALA A 346 -10.06 7.10 -17.11
N THR A 347 -9.83 5.80 -17.28
CA THR A 347 -10.50 4.74 -16.50
C THR A 347 -10.37 4.91 -14.97
N PRO A 348 -9.17 5.03 -14.38
CA PRO A 348 -9.06 5.18 -12.93
C PRO A 348 -9.51 6.56 -12.41
N GLU A 349 -9.59 7.57 -13.27
CA GLU A 349 -9.84 8.97 -12.87
C GLU A 349 -11.29 9.43 -13.01
N LEU A 350 -11.98 8.96 -14.07
CA LEU A 350 -13.33 9.39 -14.43
C LEU A 350 -14.41 8.41 -13.96
N GLY A 351 -14.02 7.38 -13.20
CA GLY A 351 -14.92 6.37 -12.64
C GLY A 351 -16.11 6.98 -11.91
N ILE A 352 -17.28 6.35 -12.05
CA ILE A 352 -18.53 6.79 -11.39
C ILE A 352 -18.34 6.79 -9.87
N GLU A 353 -17.61 5.81 -9.35
CA GLU A 353 -17.21 5.70 -7.95
C GLU A 353 -16.32 6.86 -7.51
N THR A 354 -15.32 7.22 -8.32
CA THR A 354 -14.40 8.33 -8.01
C THR A 354 -15.14 9.66 -8.01
N PHE A 355 -16.04 9.87 -8.98
CA PHE A 355 -16.87 11.07 -9.04
C PHE A 355 -17.81 11.16 -7.83
N ALA A 356 -18.49 10.07 -7.49
CA ALA A 356 -19.41 10.04 -6.35
C ALA A 356 -18.68 10.27 -5.01
N LEU A 357 -17.53 9.62 -4.79
CA LEU A 357 -16.70 9.85 -3.60
C LEU A 357 -16.21 11.30 -3.54
N THR A 358 -15.79 11.89 -4.67
CA THR A 358 -15.35 13.29 -4.69
C THR A 358 -16.50 14.24 -4.38
N ALA A 359 -17.69 13.99 -4.92
CA ALA A 359 -18.87 14.82 -4.67
C ALA A 359 -19.29 14.77 -3.20
N GLN A 360 -19.13 13.60 -2.56
CA GLN A 360 -19.43 13.39 -1.16
C GLN A 360 -18.42 14.07 -0.24
N PHE A 361 -17.12 13.85 -0.46
CA PHE A 361 -16.07 14.32 0.46
C PHE A 361 -15.56 15.74 0.19
N LEU A 362 -15.59 16.21 -1.07
CA LEU A 362 -15.06 17.52 -1.47
C LEU A 362 -16.14 18.44 -2.08
N GLY A 363 -17.37 17.97 -2.15
CA GLY A 363 -18.50 18.70 -2.72
C GLY A 363 -18.63 18.60 -4.24
N TRP A 364 -19.84 18.88 -4.71
CA TRP A 364 -20.18 18.86 -6.14
C TRP A 364 -19.32 19.78 -7.01
N PRO A 365 -19.01 21.03 -6.62
CA PRO A 365 -18.19 21.91 -7.45
C PRO A 365 -16.81 21.30 -7.73
N PHE A 366 -16.15 20.79 -6.69
CA PHE A 366 -14.84 20.14 -6.82
C PHE A 366 -14.93 18.86 -7.65
N ALA A 367 -15.97 18.05 -7.49
CA ALA A 367 -16.16 16.83 -8.27
C ALA A 367 -16.25 17.11 -9.78
N PHE A 368 -16.97 18.16 -10.20
CA PHE A 368 -17.01 18.57 -11.60
C PHE A 368 -15.66 19.10 -12.09
N VAL A 369 -14.96 19.91 -11.30
CA VAL A 369 -13.60 20.36 -11.63
C VAL A 369 -12.68 19.17 -11.85
N ARG A 370 -12.68 18.20 -10.92
CA ARG A 370 -11.91 16.96 -11.03
C ARG A 370 -12.28 16.18 -12.29
N LEU A 371 -13.57 16.01 -12.59
CA LEU A 371 -14.05 15.29 -13.77
C LEU A 371 -13.51 15.90 -15.07
N PHE A 372 -13.65 17.23 -15.24
CA PHE A 372 -13.18 17.90 -16.44
C PHE A 372 -11.65 17.99 -16.51
N ALA A 373 -10.98 18.13 -15.37
CA ALA A 373 -9.52 18.13 -15.29
C ALA A 373 -8.94 16.78 -15.69
N ALA A 374 -9.47 15.69 -15.13
CA ALA A 374 -9.09 14.31 -15.50
C ALA A 374 -9.29 14.05 -16.99
N LEU A 375 -10.42 14.49 -17.56
CA LEU A 375 -10.69 14.36 -18.99
C LEU A 375 -9.66 15.14 -19.83
N ALA A 376 -9.37 16.39 -19.46
CA ALA A 376 -8.39 17.22 -20.16
C ALA A 376 -6.99 16.60 -20.10
N VAL A 377 -6.57 16.15 -18.92
CA VAL A 377 -5.27 15.50 -18.69
C VAL A 377 -5.13 14.23 -19.53
N ALA A 378 -6.13 13.33 -19.51
CA ALA A 378 -6.13 12.11 -20.31
C ALA A 378 -6.06 12.42 -21.81
N MET A 379 -6.81 13.42 -22.28
CA MET A 379 -6.81 13.84 -23.69
C MET A 379 -5.47 14.44 -24.13
N VAL A 380 -4.87 15.32 -23.32
CA VAL A 380 -3.57 15.93 -23.63
C VAL A 380 -2.50 14.85 -23.70
N ALA A 381 -2.43 13.96 -22.71
CA ALA A 381 -1.48 12.86 -22.71
C ALA A 381 -1.64 11.94 -23.94
N GLY A 382 -2.89 11.59 -24.29
CA GLY A 382 -3.21 10.78 -25.46
C GLY A 382 -2.87 11.46 -26.80
N VAL A 383 -3.09 12.76 -26.93
CA VAL A 383 -2.73 13.49 -28.16
C VAL A 383 -1.21 13.61 -28.29
N LEU A 384 -0.51 13.93 -27.21
CA LEU A 384 0.95 14.09 -27.20
C LEU A 384 1.67 12.78 -27.51
N ILE A 385 1.24 11.66 -26.93
CA ILE A 385 1.87 10.36 -27.20
C ILE A 385 1.67 9.93 -28.66
N ALA A 386 0.51 10.23 -29.24
CA ALA A 386 0.21 9.94 -30.64
C ALA A 386 0.96 10.85 -31.63
N GLY A 387 1.55 11.94 -31.15
CA GLY A 387 2.41 12.84 -31.94
C GLY A 387 3.84 12.34 -32.11
N GLY A 388 4.28 11.34 -31.34
CA GLY A 388 5.64 10.81 -31.40
C GLY A 388 5.86 9.85 -32.57
N LYS A 389 7.05 9.86 -33.17
CA LYS A 389 7.45 8.98 -34.29
C LYS A 389 7.28 7.47 -33.99
N GLY A 390 7.30 7.05 -32.73
CA GLY A 390 7.06 5.67 -32.31
C GLY A 390 5.58 5.23 -32.31
N ALA A 391 4.64 6.18 -32.42
CA ALA A 391 3.21 5.90 -32.42
C ALA A 391 2.66 5.43 -33.78
N GLU A 392 3.38 5.69 -34.88
CA GLU A 392 2.98 5.32 -36.25
C GLU A 392 3.43 3.92 -36.68
N GLY A 393 4.39 3.30 -35.96
CA GLY A 393 4.99 2.01 -36.33
C GLY A 393 4.43 0.76 -35.63
N ALA A 394 3.57 0.91 -34.63
CA ALA A 394 3.11 -0.20 -33.77
C ALA A 394 1.85 -0.91 -34.30
N HIS A 395 1.80 -1.20 -35.60
CA HIS A 395 0.61 -1.72 -36.30
C HIS A 395 0.73 -3.15 -36.83
N ALA A 396 1.70 -3.95 -36.39
CA ALA A 396 1.66 -5.38 -36.66
C ALA A 396 0.57 -6.02 -35.79
N PRO A 397 -0.57 -6.49 -36.35
CA PRO A 397 -1.59 -7.18 -35.59
C PRO A 397 -0.99 -8.52 -35.18
N LEU A 398 -0.66 -8.70 -33.90
CA LEU A 398 -0.45 -10.04 -33.37
C LEU A 398 -1.82 -10.75 -33.36
N PRO A 399 -1.87 -12.06 -33.61
CA PRO A 399 -3.12 -12.81 -33.58
C PRO A 399 -3.82 -12.54 -32.24
N ALA A 400 -5.04 -12.00 -32.33
CA ALA A 400 -5.80 -11.56 -31.18
C ALA A 400 -6.02 -12.75 -30.24
N ARG A 401 -5.24 -12.82 -29.15
CA ARG A 401 -5.71 -13.55 -27.98
C ARG A 401 -6.85 -12.73 -27.39
N PRO A 402 -8.05 -13.32 -27.21
CA PRO A 402 -9.09 -12.63 -26.46
C PRO A 402 -8.53 -12.36 -25.04
N PRO A 403 -8.54 -11.12 -24.55
CA PRO A 403 -8.13 -10.79 -23.17
C PRO A 403 -9.11 -11.37 -22.15
N PHE A 404 -10.23 -11.94 -22.61
CA PHE A 404 -11.20 -12.67 -21.81
C PHE A 404 -11.59 -13.92 -22.59
N SER A 405 -10.83 -15.00 -22.37
CA SER A 405 -11.17 -16.32 -22.89
C SER A 405 -12.43 -16.82 -22.18
N GLU A 406 -13.53 -16.90 -22.93
CA GLU A 406 -14.55 -17.93 -22.84
C GLU A 406 -15.02 -18.38 -21.43
N GLY A 407 -15.74 -17.49 -20.75
CA GLY A 407 -16.64 -17.86 -19.65
C GLY A 407 -18.09 -18.11 -20.10
N GLN A 408 -18.34 -18.45 -21.37
CA GLN A 408 -19.71 -18.55 -21.91
C GLN A 408 -20.53 -19.72 -21.31
N ALA A 409 -19.90 -20.63 -20.57
CA ALA A 409 -20.56 -21.79 -19.95
C ALA A 409 -21.08 -21.55 -18.51
N GLU A 410 -20.68 -20.45 -17.85
CA GLU A 410 -21.09 -20.15 -16.46
C GLU A 410 -22.42 -19.35 -16.43
N PRO A 411 -23.34 -19.64 -15.50
CA PRO A 411 -24.58 -18.88 -15.36
C PRO A 411 -24.30 -17.41 -15.00
N LEU A 412 -25.12 -16.49 -15.53
CA LEU A 412 -24.93 -15.04 -15.43
C LEU A 412 -24.61 -14.54 -14.00
N PRO A 413 -25.30 -14.98 -12.92
CA PRO A 413 -24.99 -14.51 -11.57
C PRO A 413 -23.61 -14.91 -11.09
N LYS A 414 -23.13 -16.12 -11.46
CA LYS A 414 -21.78 -16.57 -11.09
C LYS A 414 -20.71 -15.76 -11.80
N ARG A 415 -20.95 -15.39 -13.06
CA ARG A 415 -20.06 -14.50 -13.82
C ARG A 415 -19.97 -13.11 -13.21
N ILE A 416 -21.10 -12.51 -12.81
CA ILE A 416 -21.08 -11.20 -12.15
C ILE A 416 -20.32 -11.30 -10.83
N LEU A 417 -20.62 -12.32 -10.02
CA LEU A 417 -19.94 -12.53 -8.74
C LEU A 417 -18.44 -12.78 -8.90
N SER A 418 -18.00 -13.52 -9.92
CA SER A 418 -16.57 -13.77 -10.16
C SER A 418 -15.83 -12.49 -10.49
N HIS A 419 -16.37 -11.64 -11.38
CA HIS A 419 -15.75 -10.35 -11.70
C HIS A 419 -15.76 -9.40 -10.48
N PHE A 420 -16.83 -9.41 -9.68
CA PHE A 420 -16.90 -8.62 -8.44
C PHE A 420 -15.82 -9.06 -7.43
N GLU A 421 -15.67 -10.36 -7.19
CA GLU A 421 -14.66 -10.89 -6.27
C GLU A 421 -13.23 -10.65 -6.77
N GLU A 422 -13.00 -10.73 -8.09
CA GLU A 422 -11.71 -10.42 -8.72
C GLU A 422 -11.35 -8.94 -8.57
N LEU A 423 -12.30 -8.05 -8.83
CA LEU A 423 -12.13 -6.61 -8.59
C LEU A 423 -11.82 -6.31 -7.12
N LEU A 424 -12.59 -6.89 -6.19
CA LEU A 424 -12.39 -6.68 -4.77
C LEU A 424 -11.05 -7.23 -4.28
N TYR A 425 -10.52 -8.30 -4.87
CA TYR A 425 -9.19 -8.82 -4.57
C TYR A 425 -8.08 -7.81 -4.89
N HIS A 426 -8.23 -7.03 -5.98
CA HIS A 426 -7.25 -6.04 -6.38
C HIS A 426 -7.48 -4.65 -5.75
N VAL A 427 -8.73 -4.25 -5.53
CA VAL A 427 -9.10 -2.95 -4.97
C VAL A 427 -9.00 -2.94 -3.44
N GLY A 428 -9.47 -4.01 -2.80
CA GLY A 428 -9.65 -4.10 -1.35
C GLY A 428 -8.40 -3.76 -0.51
N PRO A 429 -7.21 -4.33 -0.81
CA PRO A 429 -5.98 -4.03 -0.06
C PRO A 429 -5.62 -2.54 -0.09
N TRP A 430 -5.71 -1.91 -1.26
CA TRP A 430 -5.41 -0.48 -1.42
C TRP A 430 -6.46 0.42 -0.78
N THR A 431 -7.75 0.03 -0.85
CA THR A 431 -8.82 0.71 -0.12
C THR A 431 -8.56 0.68 1.38
N LEU A 432 -8.18 -0.47 1.94
CA LEU A 432 -7.85 -0.60 3.35
C LEU A 432 -6.67 0.31 3.74
N VAL A 433 -5.59 0.31 2.95
CA VAL A 433 -4.42 1.17 3.20
C VAL A 433 -4.81 2.65 3.17
N GLY A 434 -5.62 3.09 2.21
CA GLY A 434 -6.04 4.50 2.14
C GLY A 434 -7.01 4.90 3.24
N LEU A 435 -7.96 4.05 3.62
CA LEU A 435 -8.85 4.29 4.75
C LEU A 435 -8.08 4.41 6.07
N LEU A 436 -7.14 3.48 6.32
CA LEU A 436 -6.26 3.53 7.48
C LEU A 436 -5.40 4.79 7.46
N SER A 437 -4.81 5.15 6.31
CA SER A 437 -4.00 6.36 6.18
C SER A 437 -4.82 7.63 6.40
N ALA A 438 -6.04 7.69 5.86
CA ALA A 438 -6.94 8.83 6.02
C ALA A 438 -7.36 9.01 7.48
N ALA A 439 -7.83 7.93 8.13
CA ALA A 439 -8.21 7.94 9.54
C ALA A 439 -7.02 8.33 10.44
N TYR A 440 -5.85 7.77 10.16
CA TYR A 440 -4.62 8.08 10.89
C TYR A 440 -4.23 9.55 10.74
N MET A 441 -4.24 10.08 9.51
CA MET A 441 -3.91 11.49 9.26
C MET A 441 -4.95 12.44 9.85
N GLN A 442 -6.21 12.04 9.89
CA GLN A 442 -7.28 12.81 10.54
C GLN A 442 -7.06 12.94 12.04
N ALA A 443 -6.69 11.83 12.70
CA ALA A 443 -6.42 11.78 14.14
C ALA A 443 -5.11 12.48 14.55
N THR A 444 -4.10 12.49 13.67
CA THR A 444 -2.74 12.92 14.06
C THR A 444 -2.30 14.29 13.55
N LEU A 445 -2.83 14.80 12.42
CA LEU A 445 -2.39 16.10 11.90
C LEU A 445 -3.15 17.27 12.56
N PRO A 446 -2.48 18.28 13.12
CA PRO A 446 -3.10 19.54 13.54
C PRO A 446 -3.75 20.28 12.35
N THR A 447 -4.83 21.03 12.61
CA THR A 447 -5.63 21.73 11.58
C THR A 447 -4.86 22.77 10.77
N ASP A 448 -3.74 23.27 11.30
CA ASP A 448 -3.03 24.43 10.73
C ASP A 448 -1.72 24.01 10.03
N THR A 449 -1.49 22.71 9.85
CA THR A 449 -0.22 22.15 9.38
C THR A 449 0.24 22.72 8.03
N PHE A 450 -0.70 23.03 7.12
CA PHE A 450 -0.39 23.50 5.76
C PHE A 450 -0.78 24.97 5.52
N ALA A 451 -1.26 25.69 6.53
CA ALA A 451 -1.79 27.04 6.40
C ALA A 451 -0.77 28.07 5.87
N ASP A 452 0.52 27.89 6.18
CA ASP A 452 1.60 28.80 5.77
C ASP A 452 2.29 28.39 4.44
N SER A 453 1.80 27.37 3.74
CA SER A 453 2.43 26.89 2.51
C SER A 453 2.25 27.88 1.35
N SER A 454 3.36 28.24 0.66
CA SER A 454 3.28 29.18 -0.46
C SER A 454 2.50 28.57 -1.64
N PRO A 455 1.59 29.32 -2.29
CA PRO A 455 0.78 28.81 -3.40
C PRO A 455 1.64 28.18 -4.51
N GLY A 456 1.52 26.86 -4.70
CA GLY A 456 2.23 26.09 -5.73
C GLY A 456 3.40 25.25 -5.23
N LEU A 457 3.99 25.58 -4.07
CA LEU A 457 5.00 24.72 -3.45
C LEU A 457 4.35 23.44 -2.89
N ASP A 458 3.15 23.58 -2.36
CA ASP A 458 2.27 22.47 -1.97
C ASP A 458 1.91 21.56 -3.15
N ILE A 459 1.57 22.13 -4.33
CA ILE A 459 1.34 21.37 -5.57
C ILE A 459 2.58 20.56 -5.94
N LEU A 460 3.77 21.16 -5.86
CA LEU A 460 5.03 20.47 -6.15
C LEU A 460 5.30 19.34 -5.15
N ILE A 461 5.18 19.60 -3.84
CA ILE A 461 5.39 18.59 -2.80
C ILE A 461 4.43 17.42 -2.99
N VAL A 462 3.13 17.71 -3.13
CA VAL A 462 2.11 16.67 -3.32
C VAL A 462 2.37 15.89 -4.61
N SER A 463 2.77 16.55 -5.70
CA SER A 463 3.10 15.85 -6.95
C SER A 463 4.28 14.90 -6.80
N VAL A 464 5.36 15.32 -6.12
CA VAL A 464 6.56 14.50 -5.89
C VAL A 464 6.23 13.26 -5.05
N ILE A 465 5.28 13.37 -4.12
CA ILE A 465 4.81 12.25 -3.30
C ILE A 465 3.82 11.38 -4.09
N ALA A 466 2.87 12.00 -4.80
CA ALA A 466 1.79 11.32 -5.49
C ALA A 466 2.28 10.47 -6.66
N VAL A 467 3.21 10.97 -7.48
CA VAL A 467 3.71 10.27 -8.67
C VAL A 467 4.30 8.87 -8.37
N PRO A 468 5.17 8.70 -7.36
CA PRO A 468 5.64 7.37 -6.97
C PRO A 468 4.63 6.58 -6.13
N SER A 469 3.61 7.24 -5.56
CA SER A 469 2.59 6.57 -4.76
C SER A 469 1.61 5.84 -5.68
N TYR A 470 1.59 4.51 -5.59
CA TYR A 470 0.63 3.66 -6.33
C TYR A 470 -0.77 3.69 -5.70
N VAL A 471 -1.26 4.89 -5.35
CA VAL A 471 -2.52 5.04 -4.62
C VAL A 471 -3.67 5.13 -5.62
N CYS A 472 -4.70 4.31 -5.39
CA CYS A 472 -5.92 4.31 -6.21
C CYS A 472 -6.74 5.59 -5.95
N ALA A 473 -7.43 6.09 -6.99
CA ALA A 473 -8.26 7.29 -6.90
C ALA A 473 -9.31 7.21 -5.78
N ALA A 474 -9.92 6.03 -5.61
CA ALA A 474 -10.92 5.78 -4.58
C ALA A 474 -10.35 5.91 -3.16
N SER A 475 -9.11 5.47 -2.94
CA SER A 475 -8.48 5.47 -1.63
C SER A 475 -7.78 6.80 -1.30
N ALA A 476 -7.38 7.56 -2.33
CA ALA A 476 -6.82 8.91 -2.18
C ALA A 476 -7.87 9.98 -1.84
N THR A 477 -9.14 9.76 -2.18
CA THR A 477 -10.20 10.79 -2.06
C THR A 477 -10.55 11.15 -0.60
N PRO A 478 -10.75 10.20 0.33
CA PRO A 478 -10.98 10.52 1.74
C PRO A 478 -9.76 11.22 2.36
N LEU A 479 -8.56 10.74 2.05
CA LEU A 479 -7.31 11.36 2.51
C LEU A 479 -7.17 12.81 2.01
N ALA A 480 -7.51 13.06 0.76
CA ALA A 480 -7.52 14.39 0.15
C ALA A 480 -8.45 15.36 0.88
N ALA A 481 -9.65 14.92 1.27
CA ALA A 481 -10.59 15.75 2.02
C ALA A 481 -10.07 16.11 3.41
N VAL A 482 -9.48 15.14 4.12
CA VAL A 482 -8.81 15.40 5.39
C VAL A 482 -7.69 16.42 5.22
N LEU A 483 -6.81 16.24 4.23
CA LEU A 483 -5.70 17.16 3.97
C LEU A 483 -6.15 18.57 3.58
N LEU A 484 -7.22 18.68 2.79
CA LEU A 484 -7.86 19.95 2.45
C LEU A 484 -8.37 20.67 3.71
N ALA A 485 -9.04 19.93 4.61
CA ALA A 485 -9.50 20.45 5.89
C ALA A 485 -8.36 20.84 6.84
N LYS A 486 -7.17 20.24 6.69
CA LYS A 486 -5.93 20.60 7.42
C LYS A 486 -5.12 21.72 6.73
N GLY A 487 -5.73 22.43 5.77
CA GLY A 487 -5.17 23.63 5.14
C GLY A 487 -4.38 23.41 3.85
N LEU A 488 -4.39 22.22 3.25
CA LEU A 488 -3.77 21.99 1.94
C LEU A 488 -4.58 22.70 0.85
N SER A 489 -3.94 23.36 -0.14
CA SER A 489 -4.72 24.09 -1.16
C SER A 489 -5.58 23.15 -2.03
N PRO A 490 -6.74 23.60 -2.52
CA PRO A 490 -7.59 22.82 -3.43
C PRO A 490 -6.86 22.32 -4.68
N GLY A 491 -5.95 23.13 -5.21
CA GLY A 491 -5.09 22.81 -6.33
C GLY A 491 -4.10 21.68 -6.02
N ALA A 492 -3.44 21.72 -4.85
CA ALA A 492 -2.54 20.64 -4.43
C ALA A 492 -3.29 19.32 -4.22
N VAL A 493 -4.50 19.39 -3.65
CA VAL A 493 -5.40 18.24 -3.52
C VAL A 493 -5.78 17.66 -4.89
N LEU A 494 -6.19 18.52 -5.84
CA LEU A 494 -6.50 18.09 -7.21
C LEU A 494 -5.27 17.44 -7.87
N ALA A 495 -4.08 18.02 -7.69
CA ALA A 495 -2.85 17.47 -8.25
C ALA A 495 -2.55 16.08 -7.71
N GLY A 496 -2.68 15.86 -6.39
CA GLY A 496 -2.51 14.54 -5.79
C GLY A 496 -3.51 13.52 -6.33
N LEU A 497 -4.79 13.92 -6.42
CA LEU A 497 -5.88 13.06 -6.88
C LEU A 497 -5.81 12.65 -8.35
N LEU A 498 -5.16 13.46 -9.20
CA LEU A 498 -4.98 13.17 -10.64
C LEU A 498 -3.62 12.50 -10.95
N LEU A 499 -2.56 12.83 -10.21
CA LEU A 499 -1.22 12.30 -10.51
C LEU A 499 -1.02 10.90 -9.95
N GLY A 500 -1.53 10.61 -8.76
CA GLY A 500 -1.36 9.32 -8.10
C GLY A 500 -1.80 8.14 -8.98
N PRO A 501 -3.08 8.09 -9.40
CA PRO A 501 -3.57 6.97 -10.20
C PRO A 501 -2.98 6.94 -11.62
N ALA A 502 -2.71 8.11 -12.21
CA ALA A 502 -2.30 8.22 -13.62
C ALA A 502 -0.81 7.99 -13.91
N THR A 503 0.10 8.14 -12.94
CA THR A 503 1.57 8.17 -13.20
C THR A 503 2.38 7.01 -12.61
N ASN A 504 1.73 5.87 -12.36
CA ASN A 504 2.40 4.70 -11.81
C ASN A 504 3.53 4.13 -12.71
N LEU A 505 4.56 3.53 -12.11
CA LEU A 505 5.78 3.08 -12.82
C LEU A 505 5.47 2.02 -13.89
N ALA A 506 4.47 1.17 -13.67
CA ALA A 506 4.04 0.16 -14.64
C ALA A 506 3.49 0.80 -15.92
N THR A 507 2.65 1.83 -15.78
CA THR A 507 2.11 2.61 -16.89
C THR A 507 3.23 3.33 -17.63
N VAL A 508 4.10 4.04 -16.91
CA VAL A 508 5.25 4.74 -17.49
C VAL A 508 6.17 3.78 -18.25
N GLY A 509 6.50 2.64 -17.64
CA GLY A 509 7.34 1.59 -18.23
C GLY A 509 6.73 1.00 -19.49
N TRP A 510 5.42 0.70 -19.45
CA TRP A 510 4.69 0.21 -20.61
C TRP A 510 4.65 1.24 -21.75
N LEU A 511 4.31 2.50 -21.47
CA LEU A 511 4.27 3.57 -22.48
C LEU A 511 5.64 3.74 -23.14
N ARG A 512 6.72 3.73 -22.36
CA ARG A 512 8.10 3.82 -22.87
C ARG A 512 8.47 2.63 -23.75
N LYS A 513 8.10 1.40 -23.34
CA LYS A 513 8.39 0.17 -24.09
C LYS A 513 7.58 0.08 -25.39
N THR A 514 6.33 0.52 -25.37
CA THR A 514 5.39 0.39 -26.50
C THR A 514 5.47 1.53 -27.50
N TYR A 515 5.56 2.78 -27.06
CA TYR A 515 5.52 3.97 -27.94
C TYR A 515 6.87 4.70 -28.04
N GLY A 516 7.87 4.25 -27.30
CA GLY A 516 9.21 4.84 -27.24
C GLY A 516 9.34 5.95 -26.20
N GLY A 517 10.55 6.10 -25.65
CA GLY A 517 10.81 7.01 -24.52
C GLY A 517 10.43 8.47 -24.78
N LYS A 518 10.73 9.03 -25.96
CA LYS A 518 10.40 10.42 -26.28
C LYS A 518 8.90 10.69 -26.23
N ALA A 519 8.08 9.78 -26.77
CA ALA A 519 6.62 9.92 -26.78
C ALA A 519 6.05 9.73 -25.36
N ALA A 520 6.58 8.77 -24.60
CA ALA A 520 6.18 8.55 -23.21
C ALA A 520 6.50 9.76 -22.31
N PHE A 521 7.70 10.33 -22.41
CA PHE A 521 8.07 11.54 -21.64
C PHE A 521 7.23 12.75 -22.04
N ALA A 522 6.92 12.93 -23.33
CA ALA A 522 6.02 14.00 -23.76
C ALA A 522 4.61 13.84 -23.18
N ALA A 523 4.09 12.62 -23.14
CA ALA A 523 2.78 12.33 -22.56
C ALA A 523 2.73 12.60 -21.04
N ILE A 524 3.74 12.11 -20.30
CA ILE A 524 3.85 12.31 -18.86
C ILE A 524 4.08 13.79 -18.52
N GLY A 525 4.96 14.46 -19.26
CA GLY A 525 5.21 15.90 -19.08
C GLY A 525 3.96 16.73 -19.39
N GLY A 526 3.20 16.37 -20.42
CA GLY A 526 1.92 17.00 -20.72
C GLY A 526 0.87 16.76 -19.65
N LEU A 527 0.80 15.55 -19.11
CA LEU A 527 -0.06 15.22 -17.97
C LEU A 527 0.31 16.08 -16.75
N LEU A 528 1.58 16.11 -16.35
CA LEU A 528 2.05 16.91 -15.21
C LEU A 528 1.77 18.40 -15.42
N GLY A 529 2.14 18.94 -16.57
CA GLY A 529 1.95 20.36 -16.90
C GLY A 529 0.48 20.75 -16.95
N THR A 530 -0.40 19.90 -17.50
CA THR A 530 -1.85 20.17 -17.56
C THR A 530 -2.44 20.12 -16.15
N THR A 531 -2.10 19.12 -15.34
CA THR A 531 -2.56 19.03 -13.95
C THR A 531 -2.12 20.25 -13.14
N TRP A 532 -0.86 20.65 -13.24
CA TRP A 532 -0.33 21.82 -12.53
C TRP A 532 -1.01 23.12 -12.96
N LEU A 533 -1.21 23.31 -14.27
CA LEU A 533 -1.91 24.48 -14.79
C LEU A 533 -3.32 24.57 -14.21
N ILE A 534 -4.08 23.47 -14.26
CA ILE A 534 -5.45 23.44 -13.73
C ILE A 534 -5.45 23.64 -12.20
N ALA A 535 -4.53 23.02 -11.48
CA ALA A 535 -4.38 23.19 -10.03
C ALA A 535 -4.07 24.64 -9.63
N MET A 536 -3.15 25.31 -10.34
CA MET A 536 -2.85 26.72 -10.12
C MET A 536 -4.04 27.62 -10.43
N VAL A 537 -4.79 27.33 -11.51
CA VAL A 537 -6.02 28.06 -11.83
C VAL A 537 -7.07 27.84 -10.74
N LEU A 538 -7.23 26.61 -10.26
CA LEU A 538 -8.18 26.26 -9.20
C LEU A 538 -7.89 27.04 -7.90
N ASN A 539 -6.62 27.23 -7.55
CA ASN A 539 -6.25 28.04 -6.37
C ASN A 539 -6.63 29.52 -6.47
N GLN A 540 -6.94 30.01 -7.67
CA GLN A 540 -7.44 31.38 -7.88
C GLN A 540 -8.97 31.46 -7.94
N VAL A 541 -9.64 30.30 -7.97
CA VAL A 541 -11.10 30.22 -7.99
C VAL A 541 -11.57 29.98 -6.56
N ASP A 542 -12.33 30.93 -6.04
CA ASP A 542 -12.99 30.79 -4.75
C ASP A 542 -14.18 29.83 -4.91
N LEU A 543 -13.91 28.53 -4.77
CA LEU A 543 -14.94 27.52 -4.74
C LEU A 543 -15.55 27.49 -3.35
N ASP A 544 -16.87 27.61 -3.29
CA ASP A 544 -17.64 27.34 -2.09
C ASP A 544 -17.62 25.82 -1.83
N LEU A 545 -16.51 25.37 -1.25
CA LEU A 545 -16.29 23.99 -0.87
C LEU A 545 -17.01 23.77 0.46
N PRO A 546 -17.77 22.69 0.62
CA PRO A 546 -18.34 22.32 1.91
C PRO A 546 -17.22 21.84 2.83
N LEU A 547 -16.34 22.75 3.25
CA LEU A 547 -15.41 22.57 4.35
C LEU A 547 -16.21 22.81 5.63
N SER A 548 -17.16 21.92 5.90
CA SER A 548 -17.93 22.03 7.13
C SER A 548 -16.99 21.82 8.30
N GLU A 549 -16.81 22.85 9.13
CA GLU A 549 -16.21 22.76 10.46
C GLU A 549 -16.89 21.60 11.21
N GLY A 550 -16.22 20.46 11.36
CA GLY A 550 -16.57 19.41 12.33
C GLY A 550 -17.92 18.66 12.20
N ASP A 551 -18.93 19.23 11.55
CA ASP A 551 -20.34 18.76 11.62
C ASP A 551 -20.72 17.78 10.51
N ALA A 552 -19.89 17.62 9.46
CA ALA A 552 -20.15 16.65 8.39
C ALA A 552 -19.96 15.18 8.82
N LEU A 553 -19.34 14.94 9.99
CA LEU A 553 -19.05 13.60 10.51
C LEU A 553 -20.01 13.15 11.62
N SER A 554 -20.82 14.05 12.19
CA SER A 554 -21.89 13.68 13.14
C SER A 554 -23.21 13.47 12.41
N HIS A 555 -23.26 12.48 11.53
CA HIS A 555 -24.51 12.02 10.93
C HIS A 555 -24.84 10.62 11.42
N ASP A 556 -26.11 10.41 11.77
CA ASP A 556 -26.60 9.10 12.17
C ASP A 556 -26.47 8.17 10.97
N HIS A 557 -25.55 7.21 11.05
CA HIS A 557 -25.23 6.32 9.94
C HIS A 557 -26.48 5.49 9.60
N GLY A 558 -27.10 5.79 8.46
CA GLY A 558 -28.31 5.11 8.03
C GLY A 558 -28.09 3.60 7.87
N LEU A 559 -29.17 2.81 7.98
CA LEU A 559 -29.12 1.35 7.82
C LEU A 559 -28.43 0.89 6.53
N LEU A 560 -28.50 1.68 5.45
CA LEU A 560 -27.83 1.40 4.18
C LEU A 560 -26.30 1.45 4.30
N ALA A 561 -25.75 2.41 5.05
CA ALA A 561 -24.31 2.54 5.28
C ALA A 561 -23.77 1.32 6.03
N VAL A 562 -24.42 1.01 7.16
CA VAL A 562 -24.08 -0.16 7.98
C VAL A 562 -24.23 -1.47 7.19
N ALA A 563 -25.33 -1.65 6.45
CA ALA A 563 -25.56 -2.85 5.64
C ALA A 563 -24.52 -3.00 4.52
N SER A 564 -24.15 -1.90 3.85
CA SER A 564 -23.12 -1.91 2.79
C SER A 564 -21.74 -2.23 3.35
N ALA A 565 -21.39 -1.64 4.50
CA ALA A 565 -20.12 -1.90 5.18
C ALA A 565 -20.01 -3.36 5.64
N LEU A 566 -21.07 -3.91 6.25
CA LEU A 566 -21.13 -5.32 6.65
C LEU A 566 -21.02 -6.25 5.45
N LEU A 567 -21.72 -5.95 4.35
CA LEU A 567 -21.67 -6.77 3.14
C LEU A 567 -20.27 -6.76 2.51
N LEU A 568 -19.64 -5.59 2.40
CA LEU A 568 -18.26 -5.47 1.94
C LEU A 568 -17.28 -6.20 2.87
N ALA A 569 -17.45 -6.08 4.19
CA ALA A 569 -16.63 -6.80 5.17
C ALA A 569 -16.73 -8.32 4.95
N VAL A 570 -17.94 -8.86 4.72
CA VAL A 570 -18.14 -10.28 4.39
C VAL A 570 -17.40 -10.68 3.11
N PHE A 571 -17.48 -9.87 2.04
CA PHE A 571 -16.79 -10.18 0.79
C PHE A 571 -15.26 -10.05 0.91
N VAL A 572 -14.75 -9.08 1.68
CA VAL A 572 -13.33 -8.94 1.97
C VAL A 572 -12.83 -10.13 2.78
N LEU A 573 -13.51 -10.51 3.86
CA LEU A 573 -13.18 -11.69 4.66
C LEU A 573 -13.20 -12.97 3.81
N ARG A 574 -14.19 -13.11 2.92
CA ARG A 574 -14.26 -14.21 1.96
C ARG A 574 -13.08 -14.18 0.97
N SER A 575 -12.69 -13.01 0.50
CA SER A 575 -11.55 -12.83 -0.41
C SER A 575 -10.23 -13.22 0.27
N ILE A 576 -10.02 -12.76 1.50
CA ILE A 576 -8.88 -13.12 2.37
C ILE A 576 -8.88 -14.62 2.65
N TRP A 577 -10.04 -15.22 2.95
CA TRP A 577 -10.14 -16.66 3.18
C TRP A 577 -9.80 -17.48 1.92
N ARG A 578 -10.20 -17.01 0.73
CA ARG A 578 -9.94 -17.69 -0.54
C ARG A 578 -8.48 -17.63 -0.96
N HIS A 579 -7.86 -16.46 -0.84
CA HIS A 579 -6.51 -16.20 -1.35
C HIS A 579 -5.42 -16.31 -0.28
N GLY A 580 -5.77 -16.19 0.99
CA GLY A 580 -4.85 -16.00 2.12
C GLY A 580 -4.50 -14.52 2.31
N LEU A 581 -4.35 -14.08 3.57
CA LEU A 581 -4.04 -12.68 3.90
C LEU A 581 -2.76 -12.18 3.21
N ARG A 582 -1.75 -13.04 3.10
CA ARG A 582 -0.46 -12.73 2.49
C ARG A 582 -0.52 -12.61 0.97
N ALA A 583 -1.36 -13.38 0.30
CA ALA A 583 -1.56 -13.18 -1.13
C ALA A 583 -2.41 -11.92 -1.38
N TRP A 584 -3.43 -11.71 -0.54
CA TRP A 584 -4.32 -10.56 -0.62
C TRP A 584 -3.57 -9.23 -0.46
N LEU A 585 -2.81 -9.05 0.62
CA LEU A 585 -1.93 -7.89 0.81
C LEU A 585 -0.77 -7.86 -0.21
N GLY A 586 -0.32 -9.01 -0.71
CA GLY A 586 0.76 -9.09 -1.72
C GLY A 586 0.41 -8.51 -3.08
N SER A 587 -0.88 -8.41 -3.39
CA SER A 587 -1.35 -7.72 -4.61
C SER A 587 -0.96 -6.23 -4.66
N ILE A 588 -0.59 -5.64 -3.51
CA ILE A 588 -0.03 -4.28 -3.42
C ILE A 588 1.37 -4.23 -4.06
N ALA A 589 2.21 -5.25 -3.84
CA ALA A 589 3.60 -5.29 -4.32
C ALA A 589 3.73 -5.77 -5.78
N ASP A 590 2.90 -6.72 -6.20
CA ASP A 590 2.96 -7.35 -7.54
C ASP A 590 2.58 -6.43 -8.71
N SER A 591 2.12 -5.20 -8.43
CA SER A 591 1.79 -4.21 -9.47
C SER A 591 3.00 -3.47 -10.06
N GLY A 592 4.22 -3.78 -9.59
CA GLY A 592 5.48 -3.17 -10.03
C GLY A 592 6.43 -4.07 -10.83
N ASP A 593 6.29 -5.40 -10.78
CA ASP A 593 7.25 -6.32 -11.39
C ASP A 593 6.56 -7.38 -12.24
N HIS A 594 6.46 -7.09 -13.53
CA HIS A 594 6.24 -8.11 -14.56
C HIS A 594 7.51 -8.27 -15.39
N GLY A 595 8.65 -8.46 -14.71
CA GLY A 595 9.77 -9.21 -15.25
C GLY A 595 9.39 -10.69 -15.30
N HIS A 596 9.21 -11.22 -16.50
CA HIS A 596 8.88 -12.63 -16.71
C HIS A 596 9.96 -13.54 -16.12
N ASP A 597 9.61 -14.34 -15.12
CA ASP A 597 10.34 -15.56 -14.81
C ASP A 597 9.36 -16.69 -14.48
N HIS A 598 8.76 -17.25 -15.53
CA HIS A 598 8.07 -18.53 -15.41
C HIS A 598 9.13 -19.64 -15.49
N GLY A 599 9.59 -20.09 -14.33
CA GLY A 599 10.23 -21.39 -14.18
C GLY A 599 9.24 -22.48 -14.59
N HIS A 600 9.26 -22.87 -15.86
CA HIS A 600 8.51 -24.01 -16.35
C HIS A 600 9.11 -25.30 -15.77
N SER A 601 8.39 -25.95 -14.86
CA SER A 601 8.62 -27.37 -14.55
C SER A 601 8.13 -28.21 -15.73
N HIS A 602 9.01 -28.51 -16.69
CA HIS A 602 8.73 -29.52 -17.70
C HIS A 602 8.77 -30.90 -17.06
N SER A 603 7.60 -31.50 -16.84
CA SER A 603 7.49 -32.94 -16.63
C SER A 603 7.71 -33.62 -17.98
N HIS A 604 8.90 -34.15 -18.24
CA HIS A 604 9.15 -35.01 -19.39
C HIS A 604 8.48 -36.37 -19.15
N SER A 605 7.32 -36.58 -19.75
CA SER A 605 6.79 -37.94 -19.98
C SER A 605 7.46 -38.51 -21.23
N HIS A 606 8.41 -39.43 -21.05
CA HIS A 606 8.95 -40.22 -22.15
C HIS A 606 7.89 -41.22 -22.62
N GLY A 607 7.25 -40.92 -23.76
CA GLY A 607 6.52 -41.92 -24.54
C GLY A 607 7.51 -42.69 -25.40
N HIS A 608 7.68 -43.98 -25.12
CA HIS A 608 8.43 -44.89 -25.98
C HIS A 608 7.57 -45.23 -27.21
N ASP A 609 8.05 -44.83 -28.39
CA ASP A 609 7.48 -45.23 -29.67
C ASP A 609 8.11 -46.57 -30.08
N HIS A 610 7.30 -47.63 -30.13
CA HIS A 610 7.71 -48.94 -30.60
C HIS A 610 7.52 -49.01 -32.11
N GLY A 611 8.63 -48.95 -32.85
CA GLY A 611 8.66 -49.21 -34.28
C GLY A 611 8.18 -50.62 -34.61
N HIS A 612 7.05 -50.73 -35.30
CA HIS A 612 6.59 -51.95 -35.91
C HIS A 612 7.27 -52.15 -37.28
N HIS A 613 8.05 -53.21 -37.39
CA HIS A 613 8.47 -53.80 -38.66
C HIS A 613 7.25 -54.42 -39.36
N GLY A 614 7.12 -54.15 -40.65
CA GLY A 614 6.22 -54.84 -41.56
C GLY A 614 6.76 -54.73 -42.99
N HIS A 615 7.47 -55.77 -43.42
CA HIS A 615 7.70 -56.10 -44.83
C HIS A 615 6.33 -56.37 -45.50
N ASP A 616 6.12 -56.28 -46.82
CA ASP A 616 6.78 -57.02 -47.90
C ASP A 616 6.35 -56.48 -49.27
N HIS A 617 7.24 -56.69 -50.25
CA HIS A 617 7.02 -57.00 -51.68
C HIS A 617 6.04 -56.20 -52.55
#